data_AF-A0AAE0DV08-F1
#
_entry.id   AF-A0AAE0DV08-F1
#
_cell.length_a   1.000
_cell.length_b   1.000
_cell.length_c   1.000
_cell.angle_alpha   90.00
_cell.angle_beta   90.00
_cell.angle_gamma   90.00
#
_symmetry.space_group_name_H-M   'P 1'
#
loop_
_entity.id
_entity.type
_entity.pdbx_description
1 polymer ?
#
loop_
_entity_poly.entity_id
_entity_poly.type
_entity_poly.pdbx_seq_one_letter_code
_entity_poly.pdbx_strand_id
1 'polypeptide(L)'
;MVADYLGNLFRLENTQRDYVSQVLDCMEARLSHRSSAYLDAIFTAEKVCKTVFDMALSKAPRPDGLPAGFYQNFWSTVGKNVTEGCLKCLQSGETVAYVNDTLVCLIPKVKKTIRMSEFRPISLCNVIYKIVATTLTNRLRNVIGEVTSEVHITFIPRRLITNTAIVGFECLHS
;
A
#
# COMPACT_ATOMS: atom_id res chain seq x y z
N MET A 1 -8.80 -14.98 -19.65
CA MET A 1 -8.24 -13.83 -20.40
C MET A 1 -7.73 -12.70 -19.49
N VAL A 2 -8.56 -12.01 -18.70
CA VAL A 2 -8.09 -10.93 -17.80
C VAL A 2 -7.22 -11.47 -16.66
N ALA A 3 -7.70 -12.52 -15.99
CA ALA A 3 -6.96 -13.17 -14.90
C ALA A 3 -5.60 -13.71 -15.39
N ASP A 4 -5.55 -14.35 -16.56
CA ASP A 4 -4.30 -14.86 -17.14
C ASP A 4 -3.34 -13.73 -17.52
N TYR A 5 -3.86 -12.64 -18.13
CA TYR A 5 -3.03 -11.49 -18.49
C TYR A 5 -2.39 -10.84 -17.27
N LEU A 6 -3.18 -10.55 -16.22
CA LEU A 6 -2.66 -9.95 -15.00
C LEU A 6 -1.81 -10.94 -14.20
N GLY A 7 -2.20 -12.23 -14.18
CA GLY A 7 -1.45 -13.30 -13.52
C GLY A 7 -0.07 -13.48 -14.13
N ASN A 8 0.06 -13.36 -15.46
CA ASN A 8 1.35 -13.37 -16.15
C ASN A 8 2.12 -12.07 -15.92
N LEU A 9 1.46 -10.91 -15.97
CA LEU A 9 2.09 -9.60 -15.79
C LEU A 9 2.69 -9.41 -14.39
N PHE A 10 2.02 -9.91 -13.35
CA PHE A 10 2.45 -9.82 -11.96
C PHE A 10 3.07 -11.12 -11.45
N ARG A 11 3.39 -12.06 -12.35
CA ARG A 11 4.11 -13.26 -11.97
C ARG A 11 5.50 -12.86 -11.53
N LEU A 12 5.98 -13.48 -10.46
CA LEU A 12 7.40 -13.43 -10.14
C LEU A 12 8.14 -14.11 -11.30
N GLU A 13 8.83 -13.35 -12.13
CA GLU A 13 9.84 -13.92 -13.00
C GLU A 13 10.98 -14.44 -12.11
N ASN A 14 11.71 -15.46 -12.57
CA ASN A 14 12.80 -16.06 -11.80
C ASN A 14 13.96 -15.05 -11.66
N THR A 15 13.81 -14.07 -10.78
CA THR A 15 14.88 -13.17 -10.36
C THR A 15 15.87 -14.02 -9.58
N GLN A 16 17.00 -14.31 -10.21
CA GLN A 16 18.08 -15.05 -9.57
C GLN A 16 18.51 -14.33 -8.30
N ARG A 17 18.43 -15.02 -7.16
CA ARG A 17 18.73 -14.45 -5.84
C ARG A 17 20.12 -13.82 -5.77
N ASP A 18 21.08 -14.38 -6.50
CA ASP A 18 22.46 -13.90 -6.55
C ASP A 18 22.56 -12.46 -7.08
N TYR A 19 21.74 -12.09 -8.08
CA TYR A 19 21.68 -10.72 -8.58
C TYR A 19 21.07 -9.76 -7.56
N VAL A 20 20.04 -10.20 -6.83
CA VAL A 20 19.43 -9.38 -5.77
C VAL A 20 20.45 -9.13 -4.67
N SER A 21 21.19 -10.15 -4.23
CA SER A 21 22.25 -10.02 -3.24
C SER A 21 23.36 -9.07 -3.71
N GLN A 22 23.85 -9.20 -4.94
CA GLN A 22 24.87 -8.29 -5.49
C GLN A 22 24.40 -6.83 -5.52
N VAL A 23 23.12 -6.57 -5.83
CA VAL A 23 22.57 -5.22 -5.80
C VAL A 23 22.46 -4.71 -4.37
N LEU A 24 21.97 -5.54 -3.44
CA LEU A 24 21.84 -5.17 -2.02
C LEU A 24 23.20 -4.91 -1.36
N ASP A 25 24.24 -5.66 -1.72
CA ASP A 25 25.61 -5.46 -1.21
C ASP A 25 26.19 -4.10 -1.64
N CYS A 26 25.72 -3.57 -2.77
CA CYS A 26 26.09 -2.22 -3.24
C CYS A 26 25.28 -1.11 -2.55
N MET A 27 24.27 -1.42 -1.74
CA MET A 27 23.40 -0.45 -1.08
C MET A 27 23.84 -0.20 0.35
N GLU A 28 24.07 1.06 0.70
CA GLU A 28 24.35 1.45 2.08
C GLU A 28 23.06 1.42 2.91
N ALA A 29 23.14 0.87 4.13
CA ALA A 29 22.03 0.89 5.07
C ALA A 29 21.75 2.33 5.54
N ARG A 30 20.62 2.89 5.11
CA ARG A 30 20.21 4.28 5.43
C ARG A 30 19.28 4.42 6.64
N LEU A 31 18.85 3.32 7.23
CA LEU A 31 17.91 3.30 8.35
C LEU A 31 18.63 3.58 9.66
N SER A 32 18.21 4.61 10.39
CA SER A 32 18.70 4.84 11.75
C SER A 32 18.23 3.73 12.70
N HIS A 33 19.00 3.44 13.76
CA HIS A 33 18.62 2.45 14.78
C HIS A 33 17.26 2.79 15.42
N ARG A 34 17.00 4.09 15.65
CA ARG A 34 15.70 4.56 16.16
C ARG A 34 14.56 4.20 15.22
N SER A 35 14.75 4.42 13.92
CA SER A 35 13.71 4.15 12.92
C SER A 35 13.52 2.65 12.69
N SER A 36 14.58 1.84 12.75
CA SER A 36 14.47 0.38 12.79
C SER A 36 13.63 -0.09 13.97
N ALA A 37 13.98 0.34 15.20
CA ALA A 37 13.23 -0.02 16.40
C ALA A 37 11.76 0.45 16.35
N TYR A 38 11.49 1.59 15.72
CA TYR A 38 10.13 2.07 15.49
C TYR A 38 9.34 1.18 14.51
N LEU A 39 9.98 0.72 13.43
CA LEU A 39 9.36 -0.19 12.47
C LEU A 39 9.03 -1.55 13.11
N ASP A 40 9.93 -2.06 13.95
CA ASP A 40 9.80 -3.34 14.66
C ASP A 40 8.82 -3.29 15.85
N ALA A 41 8.40 -2.09 16.28
CA ALA A 41 7.49 -1.92 17.41
C ALA A 41 6.13 -2.63 17.18
N ILE A 42 5.54 -3.18 18.23
CA ILE A 42 4.26 -3.91 18.13
C ILE A 42 3.12 -2.98 17.64
N PHE A 43 2.21 -3.52 16.82
CA PHE A 43 0.97 -2.82 16.44
C PHE A 43 -0.03 -2.84 17.60
N THR A 44 -0.70 -1.71 17.84
CA THR A 44 -1.64 -1.54 18.94
C THR A 44 -3.07 -1.40 18.43
N ALA A 45 -4.04 -1.77 19.26
CA ALA A 45 -5.46 -1.57 18.99
C ALA A 45 -5.79 -0.10 18.66
N GLU A 46 -5.15 0.83 19.35
CA GLU A 46 -5.29 2.26 19.12
C GLU A 46 -4.90 2.67 17.69
N LYS A 47 -3.78 2.15 17.16
CA LYS A 47 -3.34 2.43 15.78
C LYS A 47 -4.35 1.91 14.75
N VAL A 48 -4.93 0.73 15.00
CA VAL A 48 -5.96 0.14 14.13
C VAL A 48 -7.24 0.98 14.17
N CYS A 49 -7.73 1.28 15.37
CA CYS A 49 -8.91 2.12 15.59
C CYS A 49 -8.74 3.48 14.91
N LYS A 50 -7.63 4.19 15.18
CA LYS A 50 -7.31 5.45 14.53
C LYS A 50 -7.32 5.34 13.01
N THR A 51 -6.71 4.28 12.46
CA THR A 51 -6.72 4.03 11.01
C THR A 51 -8.14 3.95 10.46
N VAL A 52 -9.05 3.25 11.16
CA VAL A 52 -10.46 3.13 10.74
C VAL A 52 -11.16 4.48 10.72
N PHE A 53 -10.97 5.31 11.74
CA PHE A 53 -11.61 6.62 11.83
C PHE A 53 -10.98 7.69 10.92
N ASP A 54 -9.72 7.52 10.54
CA ASP A 54 -9.05 8.37 9.54
C ASP A 54 -9.46 8.02 8.09
N MET A 55 -10.15 6.89 7.86
CA MET A 55 -10.63 6.51 6.53
C MET A 55 -11.85 7.33 6.10
N ALA A 56 -11.88 7.73 4.83
CA ALA A 56 -13.05 8.40 4.26
C ALA A 56 -14.28 7.47 4.28
N LEU A 57 -15.40 7.99 4.79
CA LEU A 57 -16.69 7.31 5.01
C LEU A 57 -17.19 6.56 3.78
N SER A 58 -17.26 7.25 2.64
CA SER A 58 -17.83 6.75 1.39
C SER A 58 -16.74 6.60 0.34
N LYS A 59 -16.45 5.34 -0.02
CA LYS A 59 -15.72 4.95 -1.22
C LYS A 59 -16.51 3.83 -1.89
N ALA A 60 -16.29 3.63 -3.21
CA ALA A 60 -17.03 2.66 -4.01
C ALA A 60 -17.19 1.29 -3.29
N PRO A 61 -18.39 0.69 -3.36
CA PRO A 61 -18.68 -0.57 -2.72
C PRO A 61 -17.76 -1.68 -3.23
N ARG A 62 -17.33 -2.53 -2.30
CA ARG A 62 -16.35 -3.59 -2.48
C ARG A 62 -17.07 -4.94 -2.58
N PRO A 63 -16.36 -6.06 -2.82
CA PRO A 63 -16.98 -7.39 -2.85
C PRO A 63 -17.79 -7.75 -1.61
N ASP A 64 -17.41 -7.20 -0.45
CA ASP A 64 -18.10 -7.35 0.83
C ASP A 64 -19.33 -6.44 0.97
N GLY A 65 -19.50 -5.44 0.11
CA GLY A 65 -20.56 -4.44 0.19
C GLY A 65 -20.44 -3.47 1.37
N LEU A 66 -19.39 -3.55 2.20
CA LEU A 66 -19.28 -2.78 3.44
C LEU A 66 -18.31 -1.60 3.26
N PRO A 67 -18.77 -0.34 3.32
CA PRO A 67 -17.89 0.82 3.27
C PRO A 67 -17.20 1.05 4.62
N ALA A 68 -16.16 1.91 4.64
CA ALA A 68 -15.48 2.28 5.89
C ALA A 68 -16.46 2.90 6.92
N GLY A 69 -17.46 3.66 6.43
CA GLY A 69 -18.51 4.21 7.29
C GLY A 69 -19.34 3.18 8.05
N PHE A 70 -19.50 1.95 7.54
CA PHE A 70 -20.13 0.87 8.30
C PHE A 70 -19.31 0.56 9.56
N TYR A 71 -18.01 0.37 9.42
CA TYR A 71 -17.13 0.05 10.56
C TYR A 71 -17.05 1.19 11.57
N GLN A 72 -17.05 2.45 11.11
CA GLN A 72 -17.06 3.61 11.99
C GLN A 72 -18.38 3.71 12.78
N ASN A 73 -19.53 3.51 12.12
CA ASN A 73 -20.84 3.63 12.75
C ASN A 73 -21.15 2.48 13.72
N PHE A 74 -20.71 1.25 13.39
CA PHE A 74 -20.96 0.05 14.19
C PHE A 74 -19.74 -0.40 14.99
N TRP A 75 -18.79 0.51 15.25
CA TRP A 75 -17.51 0.20 15.90
C TRP A 75 -17.68 -0.46 17.28
N SER A 76 -18.72 -0.06 18.03
CA SER A 76 -19.04 -0.66 19.33
C SER A 76 -19.37 -2.15 19.24
N THR A 77 -19.90 -2.61 18.10
CA THR A 77 -20.26 -4.02 17.85
C THR A 77 -19.12 -4.78 17.18
N VAL A 78 -18.55 -4.24 16.10
CA VAL A 78 -17.57 -4.98 15.27
C VAL A 78 -16.11 -4.69 15.62
N GLY A 79 -15.84 -3.59 16.33
CA GLY A 79 -14.50 -3.04 16.50
C GLY A 79 -13.52 -3.99 17.20
N LYS A 80 -14.00 -4.77 18.18
CA LYS A 80 -13.18 -5.78 18.87
C LYS A 80 -12.66 -6.84 17.88
N ASN A 81 -13.57 -7.50 17.17
CA ASN A 81 -13.23 -8.57 16.23
C ASN A 81 -12.38 -8.06 15.07
N VAL A 82 -12.69 -6.87 14.55
CA VAL A 82 -11.92 -6.21 13.50
C VAL A 82 -10.50 -5.92 13.97
N THR A 83 -10.34 -5.41 15.19
CA THR A 83 -9.04 -5.09 15.77
C THR A 83 -8.21 -6.34 16.00
N GLU A 84 -8.79 -7.38 16.60
CA GLU A 84 -8.13 -8.67 16.82
C GLU A 84 -7.68 -9.30 15.49
N GLY A 85 -8.54 -9.31 14.47
CA GLY A 85 -8.20 -9.81 13.14
C GLY A 85 -7.07 -9.02 12.49
N CYS A 86 -7.11 -7.68 12.54
CA CYS A 86 -6.07 -6.84 11.97
C CYS A 86 -4.72 -7.02 12.69
N LEU A 87 -4.72 -7.08 14.03
CA LEU A 87 -3.51 -7.28 14.82
C LEU A 87 -2.89 -8.65 14.55
N LYS A 88 -3.72 -9.71 14.44
CA LYS A 88 -3.25 -11.04 14.05
C LYS A 88 -2.53 -10.97 12.70
N CYS A 89 -3.16 -10.37 11.69
CA CYS A 89 -2.54 -10.21 10.36
C CYS A 89 -1.21 -9.43 10.42
N LEU A 90 -1.17 -8.34 11.19
CA LEU A 90 0.00 -7.47 11.29
C LEU A 90 1.17 -8.07 12.07
N GLN A 91 0.92 -9.01 12.98
CA GLN A 91 1.94 -9.58 13.88
C GLN A 91 2.41 -10.96 13.43
N SER A 92 1.51 -11.84 12.98
CA SER A 92 1.87 -13.19 12.53
C SER A 92 1.98 -13.32 11.01
N GLY A 93 1.52 -12.32 10.24
CA GLY A 93 1.40 -12.42 8.79
C GLY A 93 0.24 -13.32 8.33
N GLU A 94 -0.49 -13.97 9.26
CA GLU A 94 -1.63 -14.82 8.92
C GLU A 94 -2.84 -13.97 8.55
N THR A 95 -3.31 -14.10 7.32
CA THR A 95 -4.54 -13.44 6.85
C THR A 95 -5.58 -14.48 6.46
N VAL A 96 -6.86 -14.18 6.68
CA VAL A 96 -7.97 -15.02 6.22
C VAL A 96 -8.05 -14.92 4.69
N ALA A 97 -8.11 -16.06 3.98
CA ALA A 97 -8.11 -16.10 2.51
C ALA A 97 -9.11 -15.10 1.88
N TYR A 98 -10.33 -15.03 2.43
CA TYR A 98 -11.38 -14.12 2.00
C TYR A 98 -11.03 -12.62 2.12
N VAL A 99 -10.20 -12.22 3.08
CA VAL A 99 -9.78 -10.81 3.24
C VAL A 99 -8.86 -10.39 2.09
N ASN A 100 -8.12 -11.34 1.53
CA ASN A 100 -7.23 -11.11 0.38
C ASN A 100 -7.96 -11.16 -0.97
N ASP A 101 -9.22 -11.61 -0.99
CA ASP A 101 -10.03 -11.58 -2.20
C ASP A 101 -10.23 -10.14 -2.67
N THR A 102 -9.94 -9.93 -3.96
CA THR A 102 -9.93 -8.61 -4.58
C THR A 102 -10.70 -8.68 -5.88
N LEU A 103 -11.71 -7.82 -6.02
CA LEU A 103 -12.38 -7.63 -7.30
C LEU A 103 -11.57 -6.67 -8.15
N VAL A 104 -11.14 -7.14 -9.32
CA VAL A 104 -10.40 -6.30 -10.28
C VAL A 104 -11.40 -5.66 -11.24
N CYS A 105 -11.56 -4.36 -11.15
CA CYS A 105 -12.34 -3.55 -12.09
C CYS A 105 -11.42 -2.96 -13.16
N LEU A 106 -11.83 -2.97 -14.43
CA LEU A 106 -11.05 -2.43 -15.54
C LEU A 106 -11.61 -1.08 -15.97
N ILE A 107 -10.83 -0.01 -15.84
CA ILE A 107 -11.20 1.32 -16.30
C ILE A 107 -10.52 1.62 -17.65
N PRO A 108 -11.28 1.94 -18.72
CA PRO A 108 -10.71 2.32 -20.01
C PRO A 108 -9.76 3.53 -19.92
N LYS A 109 -8.58 3.46 -20.53
CA LYS A 109 -7.66 4.62 -20.70
C LYS A 109 -8.07 5.49 -21.89
N VAL A 110 -8.72 4.90 -22.90
CA VAL A 110 -9.09 5.53 -24.17
C VAL A 110 -10.54 5.22 -24.50
N LYS A 111 -11.17 6.02 -25.38
CA LYS A 111 -12.62 5.92 -25.70
C LYS A 111 -13.02 4.58 -26.32
N LYS A 112 -12.16 3.98 -27.14
CA LYS A 112 -12.39 2.68 -27.78
C LYS A 112 -11.22 1.79 -27.41
N THR A 113 -11.41 0.92 -26.43
CA THR A 113 -10.40 -0.05 -26.01
C THR A 113 -10.54 -1.34 -26.81
N ILE A 114 -9.42 -1.83 -27.33
CA ILE A 114 -9.31 -3.08 -28.07
C ILE A 114 -8.32 -4.02 -27.36
N ARG A 115 -7.28 -3.47 -26.72
CA ARG A 115 -6.20 -4.23 -26.07
C ARG A 115 -6.29 -4.15 -24.56
N MET A 116 -5.87 -5.22 -23.87
CA MET A 116 -5.81 -5.26 -22.40
C MET A 116 -4.90 -4.17 -21.79
N SER A 117 -3.82 -3.79 -22.48
CA SER A 117 -2.91 -2.72 -22.08
C SER A 117 -3.58 -1.33 -22.02
N GLU A 118 -4.73 -1.16 -22.69
CA GLU A 118 -5.50 0.08 -22.75
C GLU A 118 -6.48 0.22 -21.57
N PHE A 119 -6.51 -0.74 -20.65
CA PHE A 119 -7.25 -0.63 -19.39
C PHE A 119 -6.30 -0.32 -18.23
N ARG A 120 -6.83 0.39 -17.23
CA ARG A 120 -6.24 0.52 -15.89
C ARG A 120 -6.94 -0.48 -14.98
N PRO A 121 -6.27 -1.52 -14.49
CA PRO A 121 -6.85 -2.37 -13.47
C PRO A 121 -6.92 -1.60 -12.14
N ILE A 122 -8.06 -1.68 -11.47
CA ILE A 122 -8.27 -1.18 -10.12
C ILE A 122 -8.68 -2.36 -9.23
N SER A 123 -7.88 -2.58 -8.20
CA SER A 123 -8.12 -3.57 -7.16
C SER A 123 -9.09 -3.04 -6.11
N LEU A 124 -10.29 -3.60 -6.05
CA LEU A 124 -11.28 -3.35 -5.00
C LEU A 124 -11.12 -4.41 -3.91
N CYS A 125 -10.17 -4.18 -3.01
CA CYS A 125 -9.88 -5.06 -1.86
C CYS A 125 -10.88 -4.81 -0.72
N ASN A 126 -11.10 -5.82 0.13
CA ASN A 126 -11.89 -5.76 1.37
C ASN A 126 -11.46 -4.58 2.27
N VAL A 127 -12.39 -3.99 3.04
CA VAL A 127 -12.05 -2.91 4.00
C VAL A 127 -11.06 -3.38 5.07
N ILE A 128 -11.17 -4.60 5.57
CA ILE A 128 -10.25 -5.17 6.55
C ILE A 128 -8.81 -5.20 6.00
N TYR A 129 -8.64 -5.69 4.77
CA TYR A 129 -7.36 -5.64 4.08
C TYR A 129 -6.82 -4.20 4.01
N LYS A 130 -7.71 -3.26 3.65
CA LYS A 130 -7.35 -1.86 3.55
C LYS A 130 -6.96 -1.25 4.90
N ILE A 131 -7.59 -1.65 6.00
CA ILE A 131 -7.20 -1.23 7.36
C ILE A 131 -5.77 -1.71 7.63
N VAL A 132 -5.49 -3.00 7.47
CA VAL A 132 -4.15 -3.60 7.66
C VAL A 132 -3.10 -2.86 6.82
N ALA A 133 -3.32 -2.74 5.51
CA ALA A 133 -2.39 -2.09 4.59
C ALA A 133 -2.19 -0.61 4.93
N THR A 134 -3.25 0.10 5.33
CA THR A 134 -3.16 1.52 5.71
C THR A 134 -2.43 1.69 7.04
N THR A 135 -2.65 0.82 8.03
CA THR A 135 -1.93 0.84 9.30
C THR A 135 -0.44 0.59 9.09
N LEU A 136 -0.06 -0.35 8.21
CA LEU A 136 1.33 -0.58 7.83
C LEU A 136 1.92 0.63 7.10
N THR A 137 1.20 1.17 6.12
CA THR A 137 1.63 2.35 5.35
C THR A 137 1.85 3.56 6.24
N ASN A 138 0.97 3.80 7.22
CA ASN A 138 1.09 4.91 8.17
C ASN A 138 2.36 4.79 9.03
N ARG A 139 2.80 3.56 9.34
CA ARG A 139 4.07 3.33 10.03
C ARG A 139 5.25 3.62 9.11
N LEU A 140 5.26 3.04 7.91
CA LEU A 140 6.33 3.23 6.92
C LEU A 140 6.50 4.69 6.54
N ARG A 141 5.40 5.44 6.43
CA ARG A 141 5.37 6.87 6.09
C ARG A 141 6.30 7.72 6.96
N ASN A 142 6.48 7.37 8.23
CA ASN A 142 7.31 8.15 9.15
C ASN A 142 8.82 7.93 8.95
N VAL A 143 9.19 6.89 8.20
CA VAL A 143 10.60 6.45 8.03
C VAL A 143 11.04 6.47 6.57
N ILE A 144 10.09 6.40 5.62
CA ILE A 144 10.36 6.33 4.17
C ILE A 144 11.25 7.51 3.67
N GLY A 145 11.21 8.65 4.34
CA GLY A 145 12.05 9.81 4.01
C GLY A 145 13.55 9.59 4.24
N GLU A 146 13.94 8.73 5.20
CA GLU A 146 15.36 8.42 5.49
C GLU A 146 15.99 7.54 4.41
N VAL A 147 15.20 6.62 3.85
CA VAL A 147 15.69 5.63 2.89
C VAL A 147 15.55 6.08 1.44
N THR A 148 14.73 7.10 1.16
CA THR A 148 14.50 7.58 -0.20
C THR A 148 15.43 8.73 -0.56
N SER A 149 16.05 8.64 -1.73
CA SER A 149 16.86 9.72 -2.28
C SER A 149 16.07 11.02 -2.38
N GLU A 150 16.74 12.16 -2.25
CA GLU A 150 16.12 13.49 -2.33
C GLU A 150 15.45 13.75 -3.69
N VAL A 151 15.98 13.13 -4.75
CA VAL A 151 15.38 13.21 -6.10
C VAL A 151 14.11 12.38 -6.25
N HIS A 152 13.84 11.43 -5.33
CA HIS A 152 12.62 10.63 -5.35
C HIS A 152 11.49 11.39 -4.65
N ILE A 153 10.55 11.90 -5.42
CA ILE A 153 9.50 12.79 -4.90
C ILE A 153 8.11 12.15 -4.82
N THR A 154 7.88 11.01 -5.47
CA THR A 154 6.56 10.39 -5.55
C THR A 154 6.23 9.64 -4.27
N PHE A 155 5.00 9.80 -3.76
CA PHE A 155 4.48 9.07 -2.59
C PHE A 155 5.24 9.31 -1.26
N ILE A 156 6.12 10.31 -1.20
CA ILE A 156 6.78 10.76 0.03
C ILE A 156 6.03 11.98 0.58
N PRO A 157 5.67 11.99 1.88
CA PRO A 157 5.04 13.16 2.49
C PRO A 157 5.85 14.42 2.24
N ARG A 158 5.15 15.52 1.94
CA ARG A 158 5.74 16.85 1.73
C ARG A 158 6.67 16.98 0.52
N ARG A 159 6.77 15.96 -0.36
CA ARG A 159 7.42 16.07 -1.68
C ARG A 159 6.33 16.19 -2.75
N LEU A 160 6.40 17.26 -3.56
CA LEU A 160 5.42 17.57 -4.60
C LEU A 160 6.01 17.35 -5.99
N ILE A 161 5.16 17.08 -6.98
CA ILE A 161 5.57 16.89 -8.38
C ILE A 161 6.31 18.10 -8.96
N THR A 162 5.98 19.30 -8.46
CA THR A 162 6.65 20.55 -8.80
C THR A 162 8.13 20.55 -8.45
N ASN A 163 8.55 19.80 -7.43
CA ASN A 163 9.95 19.75 -7.01
C ASN A 163 10.83 19.08 -8.08
N THR A 164 10.31 18.09 -8.83
CA THR A 164 11.07 17.47 -9.94
C THR A 164 11.28 18.43 -11.10
N ALA A 165 10.29 19.29 -11.40
CA ALA A 165 10.47 20.30 -12.42
C ALA A 165 11.63 21.25 -12.03
N ILE A 166 11.67 21.69 -10.77
CA ILE A 166 12.73 22.57 -10.25
C ILE A 166 14.11 21.91 -10.34
N VAL A 167 14.25 20.67 -9.83
CA VAL A 167 15.52 19.93 -9.90
C VAL A 167 15.96 19.74 -11.36
N GLY A 168 15.03 19.43 -12.26
CA GLY A 168 15.32 19.34 -13.70
C GLY A 168 15.82 20.67 -14.29
N PHE A 169 15.22 21.79 -13.89
CA PHE A 169 15.67 23.12 -14.28
C PHE A 169 17.07 23.45 -13.75
N GLU A 170 17.38 23.13 -12.49
CA GLU A 170 18.70 23.35 -11.89
C GLU A 170 19.80 22.54 -12.56
N CYS A 171 19.53 21.26 -12.90
CA CYS A 171 20.48 20.42 -13.64
C CYS A 171 20.73 20.89 -15.07
N LEU A 172 19.75 21.51 -15.73
CA LEU A 172 19.88 22.04 -17.09
C LEU A 172 20.64 23.37 -17.15
N HIS A 173 20.71 24.12 -16.05
CA HIS A 173 21.34 25.44 -15.97
C HIS A 173 22.61 25.46 -15.10
N SER A 174 23.14 24.29 -14.71
CA SER A 174 24.46 24.10 -14.08
C SER A 174 25.50 23.72 -15.11
#